data_AF-A0A2S2KP40-F1
#
_entry.id   AF-A0A2S2KP40-F1
#
_cell.length_a   1.000
_cell.length_b   1.000
_cell.length_c   1.000
_cell.angle_alpha   90.00
_cell.angle_beta   90.00
_cell.angle_gamma   90.00
#
_symmetry.space_group_name_H-M   'P 1'
#
loop_
_entity.id
_entity.type
_entity.pdbx_description
1 polymer ?
#
loop_
_entity_poly.entity_id
_entity_poly.type
_entity_poly.pdbx_seq_one_letter_code
_entity_poly.pdbx_strand_id
1 'polypeptide(L)'
;MDYPVSADENGINLKPEKMEKEKLYHCIFKNKAMLVFKDSQDVLNCYEIEHEDLVEKIRKASNEDQLEKILEDYLDGQNLKN
;
A
#
# COMPACT_ATOMS: atom_id res chain seq x y z
N MET A 1 -7.53 10.78 11.83
CA MET A 1 -6.31 10.06 12.25
C MET A 1 -5.17 10.52 11.35
N ASP A 2 -3.96 10.69 11.89
CA ASP A 2 -2.79 11.07 11.08
C ASP A 2 -2.26 9.80 10.38
N TYR A 3 -2.56 9.67 9.09
CA TYR A 3 -2.14 8.51 8.30
C TYR A 3 -0.61 8.55 8.11
N PRO A 4 0.13 7.45 8.37
CA PRO A 4 1.58 7.50 8.50
C PRO A 4 2.34 7.56 7.18
N VAL A 5 1.65 7.40 6.05
CA VAL A 5 2.23 7.39 4.70
C VAL A 5 1.57 8.49 3.88
N SER A 6 2.37 9.33 3.23
CA SER A 6 1.86 10.38 2.35
C SER A 6 2.83 10.60 1.20
N ALA A 7 2.34 11.19 0.11
CA ALA A 7 3.16 11.51 -1.05
C ALA A 7 2.93 12.97 -1.45
N ASP A 8 4.00 13.64 -1.85
CA ASP A 8 3.99 14.99 -2.38
C ASP A 8 4.84 15.07 -3.66
N GLU A 9 5.15 16.28 -4.13
CA GLU A 9 5.97 16.49 -5.33
C GLU A 9 7.44 16.09 -5.17
N ASN A 10 7.95 16.07 -3.93
CA ASN A 10 9.34 15.79 -3.59
C ASN A 10 9.59 14.30 -3.31
N GLY A 11 8.56 13.56 -2.88
CA GLY A 11 8.70 12.14 -2.61
C GLY A 11 7.58 11.54 -1.77
N ILE A 12 7.91 10.46 -1.09
CA ILE A 12 7.05 9.76 -0.15
C ILE A 12 7.53 10.08 1.26
N ASN A 13 6.63 10.58 2.10
CA ASN A 13 6.87 10.87 3.50
C ASN A 13 6.30 9.71 4.35
N LEU A 14 7.18 9.06 5.10
CA LEU A 14 6.85 7.97 6.01
C LEU A 14 7.04 8.45 7.46
N LYS A 15 6.12 8.07 8.33
CA LYS A 15 6.18 8.26 9.79
C LYS A 15 6.22 6.90 10.50
N PRO A 16 7.37 6.20 10.52
CA PRO A 16 7.47 4.83 11.05
C PRO A 16 7.06 4.68 12.52
N GLU A 17 7.17 5.76 13.29
CA GLU A 17 6.75 5.87 14.69
C GLU A 17 5.23 5.82 14.88
N LYS A 18 4.46 6.07 13.81
CA LYS A 18 2.99 5.98 13.79
C LYS A 18 2.46 4.74 13.08
N MET A 19 3.37 3.88 12.60
CA MET A 19 3.02 2.63 11.93
C MET A 19 2.92 1.49 12.94
N GLU A 20 1.86 0.72 12.82
CA GLU A 20 1.67 -0.55 13.53
C GLU A 20 2.45 -1.65 12.80
N LYS A 21 2.92 -2.65 13.56
CA LYS A 21 3.59 -3.82 13.01
C LYS A 21 2.57 -4.74 12.35
N GLU A 22 3.02 -5.50 11.38
CA GLU A 22 2.20 -6.43 10.60
C GLU A 22 1.02 -5.74 9.91
N LYS A 23 1.20 -4.46 9.52
CA LYS A 23 0.16 -3.61 8.95
C LYS A 23 0.58 -3.02 7.61
N LEU A 24 -0.32 -3.05 6.64
CA LEU A 24 -0.10 -2.55 5.30
C LEU A 24 -0.67 -1.14 5.11
N TYR A 25 0.15 -0.23 4.61
CA TYR A 25 -0.21 1.13 4.28
C TYR A 25 0.02 1.38 2.78
N HIS A 26 -0.64 2.39 2.22
CA HIS A 26 -0.50 2.71 0.82
C HIS A 26 -0.52 4.21 0.55
N CYS A 27 0.14 4.65 -0.50
CA CYS A 27 -0.10 5.97 -1.08
C CYS A 27 0.07 5.92 -2.60
N ILE A 28 -0.37 6.96 -3.28
CA ILE A 28 -0.17 7.11 -4.72
C ILE A 28 0.94 8.13 -4.94
N PHE A 29 2.00 7.73 -5.63
CA PHE A 29 3.11 8.60 -6.02
C PHE A 29 3.44 8.38 -7.49
N LYS A 30 3.50 9.45 -8.29
CA LYS A 30 3.80 9.40 -9.74
C LYS A 30 2.98 8.36 -10.52
N ASN A 31 1.67 8.28 -10.24
CA ASN A 31 0.74 7.29 -10.82
C ASN A 31 1.08 5.82 -10.52
N LYS A 32 1.88 5.56 -9.49
CA LYS A 32 2.15 4.23 -8.97
C LYS A 32 1.56 4.10 -7.58
N ALA A 33 1.10 2.89 -7.24
CA ALA A 33 0.71 2.59 -5.87
C ALA A 33 1.95 2.10 -5.11
N MET A 34 2.23 2.76 -3.99
CA MET A 34 3.35 2.47 -3.11
C MET A 34 2.78 1.82 -1.87
N LEU A 35 3.05 0.54 -1.67
CA LEU A 35 2.68 -0.20 -0.49
C LEU A 35 3.82 -0.16 0.51
N VAL A 36 3.51 0.06 1.78
CA VAL A 36 4.49 0.15 2.86
C VAL A 36 4.04 -0.77 3.98
N PHE A 37 4.89 -1.71 4.36
CA PHE A 37 4.62 -2.70 5.39
C PHE A 37 5.69 -2.62 6.45
N LYS A 38 5.28 -2.53 7.72
CA LYS A 38 6.21 -2.60 8.85
C LYS A 38 6.12 -3.99 9.46
N ASP A 39 7.19 -4.77 9.37
CA ASP A 39 7.17 -6.13 9.88
C ASP A 39 7.40 -6.21 11.41
N SER A 40 7.28 -7.41 11.96
CA SER A 40 7.48 -7.71 13.38
C SER A 40 8.85 -7.27 13.92
N GLN A 41 9.87 -7.19 13.06
CA GLN A 41 11.25 -6.81 13.39
C GLN A 41 11.49 -5.29 13.25
N ASP A 42 10.42 -4.49 13.10
CA ASP A 42 10.49 -3.04 12.82
C ASP A 42 11.15 -2.68 11.48
N VAL A 43 11.29 -3.63 10.55
CA VAL A 43 11.81 -3.36 9.21
C VAL A 43 10.67 -2.84 8.33
N LEU A 44 10.94 -1.74 7.62
CA LEU A 44 10.02 -1.16 6.65
C LEU A 44 10.28 -1.76 5.27
N ASN A 45 9.28 -2.45 4.75
CA ASN A 45 9.25 -2.98 3.41
C ASN A 45 8.42 -2.04 2.53
N CYS A 46 8.88 -1.79 1.30
CA CYS A 46 8.15 -0.98 0.34
C CYS A 46 8.04 -1.72 -1.00
N TYR A 47 6.83 -1.77 -1.54
CA TYR A 47 6.52 -2.43 -2.80
C TYR A 47 5.87 -1.43 -3.75
N GLU A 48 6.26 -1.49 -5.01
CA GLU A 48 5.74 -0.62 -6.06
C GLU A 48 4.82 -1.41 -6.99
N ILE A 49 3.66 -0.83 -7.30
CA ILE A 49 2.70 -1.37 -8.27
C ILE A 49 2.55 -0.36 -9.41
N GLU A 50 2.88 -0.79 -10.63
CA GLU A 50 2.75 -0.01 -11.86
C GLU A 50 1.50 -0.37 -12.68
N HIS A 51 0.81 -1.47 -12.35
CA HIS A 51 -0.34 -1.93 -13.13
C HIS A 51 -1.51 -0.96 -13.01
N GLU A 52 -1.81 -0.21 -14.08
CA GLU A 52 -2.74 0.93 -14.07
C GLU A 52 -4.10 0.61 -13.43
N ASP A 53 -4.76 -0.47 -13.85
CA ASP A 53 -6.07 -0.86 -13.30
C ASP A 53 -6.03 -1.12 -11.79
N LEU A 54 -4.92 -1.68 -11.30
CA LEU A 54 -4.75 -1.98 -9.88
C LEU A 54 -4.44 -0.71 -9.09
N VAL A 55 -3.62 0.18 -9.65
CA VAL A 55 -3.36 1.51 -9.08
C VAL A 55 -4.66 2.30 -8.94
N GLU A 56 -5.53 2.27 -9.95
CA GLU A 56 -6.82 2.95 -9.88
C GLU A 56 -7.75 2.39 -8.80
N LYS A 57 -7.74 1.07 -8.59
CA LYS A 57 -8.50 0.43 -7.51
C LYS A 57 -7.94 0.84 -6.15
N ILE A 58 -6.61 0.74 -5.96
CA ILE A 58 -5.93 1.13 -4.72
C ILE A 58 -6.17 2.60 -4.39
N ARG A 59 -6.16 3.49 -5.39
CA ARG A 59 -6.46 4.93 -5.20
C ARG A 59 -7.83 5.19 -4.58
N LYS A 60 -8.79 4.27 -4.77
CA LYS A 60 -10.16 4.37 -4.22
C LYS A 60 -10.30 3.70 -2.86
N ALA A 61 -9.28 2.99 -2.38
CA ALA A 61 -9.29 2.36 -1.07
C ALA A 61 -9.32 3.44 0.02
N SER A 62 -10.34 3.38 0.88
CA SER A 62 -10.53 4.35 1.96
C SER A 62 -9.94 3.88 3.28
N ASN A 63 -9.66 2.59 3.40
CA ASN A 63 -9.10 1.95 4.59
C ASN A 63 -8.32 0.68 4.19
N GLU A 64 -7.73 0.05 5.20
CA GLU A 64 -6.93 -1.16 5.07
C GLU A 64 -7.73 -2.37 4.59
N ASP A 65 -8.89 -2.65 5.19
CA ASP A 65 -9.75 -3.78 4.77
C ASP A 65 -10.08 -3.75 3.27
N GLN A 66 -10.31 -2.54 2.72
CA GLN A 66 -10.54 -2.37 1.29
C GLN A 66 -9.27 -2.59 0.47
N LEU A 67 -8.11 -2.13 0.95
CA LEU A 67 -6.84 -2.36 0.30
C LEU A 67 -6.54 -3.86 0.21
N GLU A 68 -6.65 -4.57 1.32
CA GLU A 68 -6.42 -6.02 1.38
C GLU A 68 -7.34 -6.75 0.43
N LYS A 69 -8.64 -6.45 0.46
CA LYS A 69 -9.60 -7.03 -0.48
C LYS A 69 -9.25 -6.77 -1.95
N ILE A 70 -8.82 -5.56 -2.30
CA ILE A 70 -8.41 -5.23 -3.68
C ILE A 70 -7.22 -6.10 -4.11
N LEU A 71 -6.26 -6.32 -3.21
CA LEU A 71 -5.09 -7.15 -3.48
C LEU A 71 -5.45 -8.63 -3.58
N GLU A 72 -6.31 -9.14 -2.69
CA GLU A 72 -6.83 -10.51 -2.75
C GLU A 72 -7.61 -10.76 -4.05
N ASP A 73 -8.57 -9.89 -4.38
CA ASP A 73 -9.36 -9.98 -5.62
C ASP A 73 -8.45 -9.99 -6.86
N TYR A 74 -7.35 -9.22 -6.83
CA TYR A 74 -6.36 -9.20 -7.90
C TYR A 74 -5.59 -10.52 -8.00
N LEU A 75 -5.14 -11.09 -6.89
CA LEU A 75 -4.43 -12.38 -6.86
C LEU A 75 -5.33 -13.53 -7.34
N ASP A 76 -6.59 -13.55 -6.90
CA ASP A 76 -7.59 -14.54 -7.28
C ASP A 76 -7.90 -14.48 -8.78
N GLY A 77 -8.06 -13.27 -9.33
CA GLY A 77 -8.31 -13.06 -10.76
C GLY A 77 -7.16 -13.51 -11.66
N GLN A 78 -5.93 -13.51 -11.15
CA GLN A 78 -4.74 -13.92 -11.90
C GLN A 78 -4.45 -15.43 -11.83
N ASN A 79 -5.27 -16.22 -11.11
CA ASN A 79 -4.97 -17.63 -10.81
C ASN A 79 -3.56 -17.83 -10.22
N LEU A 80 -3.07 -16.86 -9.44
CA LEU A 80 -1.74 -16.93 -8.78
C LEU A 80 -1.75 -17.82 -7.53
N LYS A 81 -2.80 -18.63 -7.33
CA LYS A 81 -2.85 -19.66 -6.29
C LYS A 81 -1.93 -20.81 -6.73
N ASN A 82 -0.64 -20.69 -6.38
CA ASN A 82 0.30 -21.81 -6.39
C ASN A 82 -0.19 -22.95 -5.49
#